data_AF-A0A6A3G5R9-F1
#
_entry.id   AF-A0A6A3G5R9-F1
#
_cell.length_a   1.000
_cell.length_b   1.000
_cell.length_c   1.000
_cell.angle_alpha   90.00
_cell.angle_beta   90.00
_cell.angle_gamma   90.00
#
_symmetry.space_group_name_H-M   'P 1'
#
loop_
_entity.id
_entity.type
_entity.pdbx_description
1 polymer ?
#
loop_
_entity_poly.entity_id
_entity_poly.type
_entity_poly.pdbx_seq_one_letter_code
_entity_poly.pdbx_strand_id
1 'polypeptide(L)'
;MSKSTTESDVLSIKGHHFIDQHGRVALLRGVNLGGSSKLPFGYGHTDDQDTSAFFDGAASVSFVGRPFPLEEADLHFQRLQRWGLTFLRFIVT
;
A
#
# COMPACT_ATOMS: atom_id res chain seq x y z
N MET A 1 -3.83 28.94 16.56
CA MET A 1 -3.82 27.51 16.17
C MET A 1 -2.41 27.00 16.33
N SER A 2 -2.16 26.12 17.31
CA SER A 2 -0.84 25.54 17.56
C SER A 2 -0.47 24.62 16.39
N LYS A 3 0.69 24.85 15.76
CA LYS A 3 1.26 23.90 14.81
C LYS A 3 1.67 22.67 15.62
N SER A 4 0.94 21.57 15.44
CA SER A 4 1.37 20.24 15.87
C SER A 4 2.73 19.97 15.22
N THR A 5 3.81 19.97 16.01
CA THR A 5 5.11 19.47 15.59
C THR A 5 4.91 18.00 15.24
N THR A 6 4.82 17.67 13.96
CA THR A 6 4.86 16.28 13.52
C THR A 6 6.25 15.76 13.84
N GLU A 7 6.40 15.11 14.99
CA GLU A 7 7.54 14.25 15.23
C GLU A 7 7.62 13.25 14.06
N SER A 8 8.78 13.20 13.44
CA SER A 8 9.06 12.25 12.37
C SER A 8 9.15 10.87 13.01
N ASP A 9 8.19 9.98 12.71
CA ASP A 9 8.28 8.56 13.07
C ASP A 9 9.40 7.90 12.27
N VAL A 10 10.63 7.95 12.80
CA VAL A 10 11.82 7.40 12.15
C VAL A 10 12.01 5.96 12.59
N LEU A 11 11.93 5.04 11.63
CA LEU A 11 12.36 3.64 11.79
C LEU A 11 13.83 3.50 11.38
N SER A 12 14.62 2.86 12.25
CA SER A 12 16.03 2.54 12.02
C SER A 12 16.33 1.08 12.38
N ILE A 13 17.53 0.61 12.05
CA ILE A 13 17.98 -0.76 12.38
C ILE A 13 19.09 -0.68 13.43
N LYS A 14 18.95 -1.44 14.51
CA LYS A 14 20.00 -1.63 15.53
C LYS A 14 20.16 -3.12 15.82
N GLY A 15 21.31 -3.68 15.45
CA GLY A 15 21.53 -5.13 15.53
C GLY A 15 20.51 -5.88 14.69
N HIS A 16 19.67 -6.68 15.34
CA HIS A 16 18.63 -7.50 14.68
C HIS A 16 17.22 -6.92 14.81
N HIS A 17 17.08 -5.69 15.31
CA HIS A 17 15.79 -5.08 15.61
C HIS A 17 15.55 -3.81 14.79
N PHE A 18 14.29 -3.60 14.41
CA PHE A 18 13.80 -2.28 14.02
C PHE A 18 13.55 -1.45 15.28
N ILE A 19 14.03 -0.22 15.29
CA ILE A 19 13.96 0.70 16.43
C ILE A 19 13.33 2.02 16.00
N ASP A 20 12.42 2.55 16.81
CA ASP A 20 11.81 3.87 16.58
C ASP A 20 12.64 5.04 17.14
N GLN A 21 12.18 6.27 16.96
CA GLN A 21 12.87 7.47 17.43
C GLN A 21 13.03 7.55 18.97
N HIS A 22 12.28 6.77 19.74
CA HIS A 22 12.36 6.72 21.20
C HIS A 22 13.22 5.55 21.70
N GLY A 23 13.86 4.78 20.81
CA GLY A 23 14.70 3.65 21.18
C GLY A 23 13.94 2.36 21.50
N ARG A 24 12.64 2.28 21.20
CA ARG A 24 11.81 1.09 21.45
C ARG A 24 11.94 0.10 20.29
N VAL A 25 11.82 -1.20 20.57
CA VAL A 25 11.75 -2.22 19.51
C VAL A 25 10.39 -2.15 18.82
N ALA A 26 10.40 -1.87 17.52
CA ALA A 26 9.21 -1.80 16.69
C ALA A 26 8.91 -3.17 16.06
N LEU A 27 7.76 -3.75 16.40
CA LEU A 27 7.24 -4.95 15.74
C LEU A 27 6.37 -4.52 14.55
N LEU A 28 6.85 -4.78 13.33
CA LEU A 28 6.17 -4.45 12.08
C LEU A 28 5.02 -5.42 11.77
N ARG A 29 3.97 -5.39 12.60
CA ARG A 29 2.76 -6.22 12.43
C ARG A 29 1.82 -5.57 11.41
N GLY A 30 1.58 -6.28 10.31
CA GLY A 30 0.90 -5.70 9.17
C GLY A 30 0.21 -6.69 8.25
N VAL A 31 -0.22 -6.17 7.10
CA VAL A 31 -0.80 -6.98 6.01
C VAL A 31 -0.13 -6.69 4.68
N ASN A 32 -0.23 -7.65 3.76
CA ASN A 32 0.04 -7.38 2.35
C ASN A 32 -1.11 -6.59 1.76
N LEU A 33 -0.79 -5.49 1.10
CA LEU A 33 -1.74 -4.69 0.33
C LEU A 33 -1.42 -4.93 -1.14
N GLY A 34 -2.17 -5.84 -1.76
CA GLY A 34 -1.76 -6.43 -3.04
C GLY A 34 -2.87 -6.73 -4.02
N GLY A 35 -4.10 -6.24 -3.79
CA GLY A 35 -5.35 -6.59 -4.50
C GLY A 35 -5.20 -6.64 -6.01
N SER A 36 -4.80 -7.82 -6.48
CA SER A 36 -4.46 -8.09 -7.87
C SER A 36 -3.42 -7.14 -8.47
N SER A 37 -2.45 -6.67 -7.68
CA SER A 37 -1.51 -5.57 -8.05
C SER A 37 -0.73 -5.74 -9.36
N LYS A 38 -0.73 -6.93 -9.97
CA LYS A 38 -0.11 -7.19 -11.27
C LYS A 38 -1.08 -7.04 -12.44
N LEU A 39 -2.32 -6.67 -12.16
CA LEU A 39 -3.35 -6.42 -13.14
C LEU A 39 -3.74 -4.94 -13.13
N PRO A 40 -3.65 -4.29 -14.29
CA PRO A 40 -4.00 -2.88 -14.38
C PRO A 40 -5.47 -2.62 -14.06
N PHE A 41 -5.73 -1.36 -13.76
CA PHE A 41 -7.08 -0.86 -13.58
C PHE A 41 -7.86 -0.93 -14.90
N GLY A 42 -9.12 -1.35 -14.83
CA GLY A 42 -9.97 -1.56 -16.03
C GLY A 42 -9.82 -2.93 -16.71
N TYR A 43 -8.90 -3.79 -16.26
CA TYR A 43 -8.73 -5.13 -16.80
C TYR A 43 -9.23 -6.21 -15.82
N GLY A 44 -9.94 -7.20 -16.36
CA GLY A 44 -10.52 -8.31 -15.61
C GLY A 44 -9.56 -9.48 -15.38
N HIS A 45 -10.01 -10.47 -14.60
CA HIS A 45 -9.29 -11.70 -14.25
C HIS A 45 -9.72 -12.93 -15.05
N THR A 46 -10.58 -12.76 -16.03
CA THR A 46 -11.21 -13.86 -16.76
C THR A 46 -10.52 -14.07 -18.09
N ASP A 47 -10.44 -15.33 -18.52
CA ASP A 47 -9.80 -15.74 -19.78
C ASP A 47 -10.48 -15.13 -21.03
N ASP A 48 -11.69 -14.59 -20.87
CA ASP A 48 -12.49 -13.97 -21.93
C ASP A 48 -12.16 -12.48 -22.18
N GLN A 49 -11.18 -11.91 -21.47
CA GLN A 49 -10.82 -10.49 -21.64
C GLN A 49 -9.85 -10.31 -22.81
N ASP A 50 -10.17 -9.35 -23.68
CA ASP A 50 -9.27 -8.94 -24.75
C ASP A 50 -8.07 -8.16 -24.17
N THR A 51 -6.92 -8.83 -24.10
CA THR A 51 -5.66 -8.23 -23.66
C THR A 51 -4.82 -7.64 -24.79
N SER A 52 -5.31 -7.62 -26.04
CA SER A 52 -4.56 -7.08 -27.18
C SER A 52 -4.12 -5.63 -26.94
N ALA A 53 -5.04 -4.81 -26.43
CA ALA A 53 -4.77 -3.41 -26.07
C ALA A 53 -3.78 -3.23 -24.91
N PHE A 54 -3.53 -4.27 -24.08
CA PHE A 54 -2.51 -4.20 -23.03
C PHE A 54 -1.09 -4.29 -23.61
N PHE A 55 -0.86 -5.18 -24.57
CA PHE A 55 0.47 -5.38 -25.16
C PHE A 55 0.85 -4.27 -26.16
N ASP A 56 -0.12 -3.79 -26.95
CA ASP A 56 0.11 -2.74 -27.95
C ASP A 56 -0.07 -1.32 -27.39
N GLY A 57 -0.73 -1.19 -26.24
CA GLY A 57 -1.09 0.07 -25.59
C GLY A 57 -0.41 0.30 -24.24
N ALA A 58 0.75 -0.30 -23.97
CA ALA A 58 1.41 -0.26 -22.67
C ALA A 58 1.54 1.15 -22.04
N ALA A 59 1.67 2.20 -22.87
CA ALA A 59 1.75 3.59 -22.41
C ALA A 59 0.44 4.15 -21.83
N SER A 60 -0.72 3.58 -22.15
CA SER A 60 -2.04 4.00 -21.62
C SER A 60 -2.51 3.16 -20.43
N VAL A 61 -1.75 2.13 -20.05
CA VAL A 61 -2.06 1.25 -18.93
C VAL A 61 -1.77 1.94 -17.60
N SER A 62 -2.70 1.86 -16.65
CA SER A 62 -2.54 2.42 -15.29
C SER A 62 -2.84 1.38 -14.22
N PHE A 63 -2.11 1.44 -13.12
CA PHE A 63 -2.35 0.64 -11.91
C PHE A 63 -2.98 1.47 -10.78
N VAL A 64 -3.19 2.77 -11.00
CA VAL A 64 -3.90 3.65 -10.06
C VAL A 64 -5.36 3.17 -9.94
N GLY A 65 -5.89 3.15 -8.72
CA GLY A 65 -7.21 2.59 -8.42
C GLY A 65 -7.20 1.10 -8.01
N ARG A 66 -6.00 0.50 -7.89
CA ARG A 66 -5.78 -0.79 -7.21
C ARG A 66 -5.04 -0.55 -5.88
N PRO A 67 -5.29 -1.37 -4.84
CA PRO A 67 -6.27 -2.47 -4.77
C PRO A 67 -7.72 -2.01 -4.58
N PHE A 68 -7.93 -0.72 -4.37
CA PHE A 68 -9.22 -0.03 -4.27
C PHE A 68 -9.08 1.36 -4.89
N PRO A 69 -10.20 2.03 -5.23
CA PRO A 69 -10.18 3.41 -5.73
C PRO A 69 -9.43 4.34 -4.78
N LEU A 70 -8.76 5.36 -5.33
CA LEU A 70 -7.93 6.27 -4.53
C LEU A 70 -8.78 7.07 -3.53
N GLU A 71 -9.99 7.45 -3.93
CA GLU A 71 -10.98 8.13 -3.11
C GLU A 71 -11.48 7.29 -1.92
N GLU A 72 -11.33 5.96 -1.98
CA GLU A 72 -11.70 5.04 -0.90
C GLU A 72 -10.52 4.68 0.00
N ALA A 73 -9.29 5.08 -0.35
CA ALA A 73 -8.07 4.64 0.31
C ALA A 73 -8.05 4.97 1.80
N ASP A 74 -8.43 6.19 2.18
CA ASP A 74 -8.48 6.62 3.58
C ASP A 74 -9.42 5.75 4.43
N LEU A 75 -10.58 5.38 3.88
CA LEU A 75 -11.53 4.50 4.55
C LEU A 75 -10.93 3.10 4.78
N HIS A 76 -10.26 2.54 3.78
CA HIS A 76 -9.62 1.23 3.91
C HIS A 76 -8.45 1.25 4.91
N PHE A 77 -7.61 2.28 4.88
CA PHE A 77 -6.51 2.41 5.85
C PHE A 77 -7.01 2.60 7.28
N GLN A 78 -8.08 3.38 7.49
CA GLN A 78 -8.70 3.51 8.81
C GLN A 78 -9.24 2.18 9.33
N ARG A 79 -9.82 1.33 8.47
CA ARG A 79 -10.28 -0.01 8.86
C ARG A 79 -9.12 -0.90 9.32
N LEU A 80 -8.02 -0.92 8.55
CA LEU A 80 -6.82 -1.70 8.89
C LEU A 80 -6.21 -1.22 10.22
N GLN A 81 -6.11 0.10 10.41
CA GLN A 81 -5.62 0.68 11.66
C GLN A 81 -6.52 0.31 12.85
N ARG A 82 -7.85 0.36 12.70
CA ARG A 82 -8.81 -0.07 13.75
C ARG A 82 -8.68 -1.56 14.09
N TRP A 83 -8.20 -2.38 13.17
CA TRP A 83 -7.86 -3.79 13.42
C TRP A 83 -6.46 -4.00 14.01
N GLY A 84 -5.72 -2.92 14.29
CA GLY A 84 -4.36 -2.99 14.84
C GLY A 84 -3.29 -3.34 13.80
N LEU A 85 -3.59 -3.17 12.50
CA LEU A 85 -2.66 -3.40 11.40
C LEU A 85 -2.07 -2.05 10.98
N THR A 86 -0.93 -1.71 11.56
CA THR A 86 -0.27 -0.41 11.39
C THR A 86 0.90 -0.44 10.41
N PHE A 87 1.22 -1.61 9.87
CA PHE A 87 2.24 -1.80 8.85
C PHE A 87 1.62 -2.37 7.57
N LEU A 88 2.04 -1.85 6.42
CA LEU A 88 1.58 -2.32 5.12
C LEU A 88 2.76 -2.73 4.26
N ARG A 89 2.73 -3.95 3.74
CA ARG A 89 3.59 -4.33 2.62
C ARG A 89 2.83 -4.04 1.34
N PHE A 90 3.10 -2.88 0.75
CA PHE A 90 2.50 -2.51 -0.52
C PHE A 90 3.17 -3.26 -1.66
N ILE A 91 2.39 -4.07 -2.39
CA ILE A 91 2.90 -4.87 -3.50
C ILE A 91 2.75 -4.03 -4.78
N VAL A 92 3.88 -3.54 -5.28
CA VAL A 92 3.99 -2.76 -6.52
C VAL A 92 4.95 -3.46 -7.50
N THR A 93 4.82 -3.17 -8.80
CA THR A 93 5.70 -3.66 -9.89
C THR A 93 6.19 -2.51 -10.73
#